data_AF-A0A8C5HGD7-F1
#
_entry.id   AF-A0A8C5HGD7-F1
#
_cell.length_a   1.000
_cell.length_b   1.000
_cell.length_c   1.000
_cell.angle_alpha   90.00
_cell.angle_beta   90.00
_cell.angle_gamma   90.00
#
_symmetry.space_group_name_H-M   'P 1'
#
loop_
_entity.id
_entity.type
_entity.pdbx_description
1 polymer ?
#
loop_
_entity_poly.entity_id
_entity_poly.type
_entity_poly.pdbx_seq_one_letter_code
_entity_poly.pdbx_strand_id
1 'polypeptide(L)'
;MEPLSSVMFRNVGLLYFPHTRVECHYRLSSEHQWSSSDWIGVFQVGWSSIKNYYTYTWAVVPEGYTEGTDVDSSALFHRKS
;
A
#
# COMPACT_ATOMS: atom_id res chain seq x y z
N MET A 1 4.81 -14.49 -18.86
CA MET A 1 4.72 -13.03 -18.65
C MET A 1 4.05 -12.88 -17.30
N GLU A 2 4.81 -12.48 -16.28
CA GLU A 2 4.24 -12.23 -14.95
C GLU A 2 3.10 -11.21 -15.09
N PRO A 3 1.95 -11.40 -14.43
CA PRO A 3 0.91 -10.37 -14.44
C PRO A 3 1.56 -9.08 -13.94
N LEU A 4 1.41 -8.01 -14.71
CA LEU A 4 1.81 -6.67 -14.27
C LEU A 4 0.94 -6.35 -13.06
N SER A 5 1.50 -6.56 -11.86
CA SER A 5 0.81 -6.18 -10.63
C SER A 5 0.49 -4.69 -10.71
N SER A 6 -0.79 -4.34 -10.55
CA SER A 6 -1.23 -2.94 -10.61
C SER A 6 -0.63 -2.09 -9.48
N VAL A 7 -0.06 -2.74 -8.46
CA VAL A 7 0.60 -2.14 -7.31
C VAL A 7 1.98 -2.76 -7.11
N MET A 8 3.00 -1.92 -6.91
CA MET A 8 4.35 -2.35 -6.55
C MET A 8 4.81 -1.61 -5.29
N PHE A 9 5.04 -2.33 -4.19
CA PHE A 9 5.66 -1.77 -2.99
C PHE A 9 7.14 -1.44 -3.25
N ARG A 10 7.58 -0.28 -2.78
CA ARG A 10 8.92 0.27 -3.01
C ARG A 10 9.63 0.46 -1.68
N ASN A 11 10.96 0.31 -1.69
CA ASN A 11 11.81 0.58 -0.54
C ASN A 11 11.36 -0.15 0.75
N VAL A 12 10.88 -1.39 0.60
CA VAL A 12 10.46 -2.21 1.74
C VAL A 12 11.69 -2.67 2.50
N GLY A 13 11.81 -2.21 3.75
CA GLY A 13 12.89 -2.60 4.65
C GLY A 13 12.74 -4.05 5.12
N LEU A 14 13.86 -4.69 5.44
CA LEU A 14 13.86 -6.01 6.08
C LEU A 14 13.38 -5.95 7.54
N LEU A 15 13.57 -4.80 8.19
CA LEU A 15 13.22 -4.57 9.59
C LEU A 15 12.65 -3.16 9.73
N TYR A 16 11.65 -3.04 10.59
CA TYR A 16 11.09 -1.77 11.03
C TYR A 16 11.14 -1.72 12.55
N PHE A 17 11.50 -0.57 13.12
CA PHE A 17 11.53 -0.43 14.57
C PHE A 17 10.11 -0.56 15.15
N PRO A 18 9.94 -1.32 16.23
CA PRO A 18 8.66 -1.35 16.94
C PRO A 18 8.27 0.05 17.41
N HIS A 19 6.98 0.36 17.33
CA HIS A 19 6.39 1.63 17.82
C HIS A 19 6.81 2.91 17.09
N THR A 20 7.55 2.82 15.97
CA THR A 20 7.80 3.98 15.11
C THR A 20 6.72 4.12 14.02
N ARG A 21 6.58 5.33 13.48
CA ARG A 21 5.78 5.53 12.26
C ARG A 21 6.45 4.77 11.11
N VAL A 22 5.66 4.06 10.32
CA VAL A 22 6.12 3.40 9.10
C VAL A 22 5.45 4.09 7.92
N GLU A 23 6.26 4.63 7.01
CA GLU A 23 5.80 5.11 5.73
C GLU A 23 5.96 4.00 4.69
N CYS A 24 4.84 3.61 4.09
CA CYS A 24 4.80 2.61 3.04
C CYS A 24 4.80 3.31 1.69
N HIS A 25 5.86 3.14 0.91
CA HIS A 25 5.93 3.68 -0.44
C HIS A 25 5.49 2.63 -1.45
N TYR A 26 4.74 3.05 -2.46
CA TYR A 26 4.27 2.17 -3.52
C TYR A 26 4.13 2.95 -4.83
N ARG A 27 4.20 2.21 -5.94
CA ARG A 27 3.85 2.68 -7.27
C ARG A 27 2.58 1.99 -7.71
N LEU A 28 1.65 2.76 -8.25
CA LEU A 28 0.52 2.23 -9.00
C LEU A 28 0.82 2.35 -10.49
N SER A 29 0.46 1.32 -11.25
CA SER A 29 0.56 1.38 -12.70
C SER A 29 -0.65 2.09 -13.31
N SER A 30 -0.52 2.48 -14.58
CA SER A 30 -1.60 3.01 -15.42
C SER A 30 -2.90 2.20 -15.40
N GLU A 31 -2.81 0.90 -15.15
CA GLU A 31 -3.96 -0.02 -15.15
C GLU A 31 -4.75 0.01 -13.83
N HIS A 32 -4.20 0.60 -12.76
CA HIS A 32 -4.90 0.71 -11.48
C HIS A 32 -5.95 1.81 -11.53
N GLN A 33 -7.20 1.46 -11.23
CA GLN A 33 -8.26 2.43 -11.03
C GLN A 33 -8.38 2.77 -9.55
N TRP A 34 -8.05 4.01 -9.20
CA TRP A 34 -8.22 4.49 -7.83
C TRP A 34 -9.67 4.42 -7.37
N SER A 35 -9.85 3.95 -6.13
CA SER A 35 -11.09 4.06 -5.39
C SER A 35 -10.87 4.74 -4.05
N SER A 36 -11.84 5.52 -3.58
CA SER A 36 -11.85 6.06 -2.21
C SER A 36 -11.96 4.96 -1.14
N SER A 37 -12.22 3.71 -1.54
CA SER A 37 -12.20 2.54 -0.68
C SER A 37 -10.90 1.75 -0.75
N ASP A 38 -9.86 2.24 -1.42
CA ASP A 38 -8.57 1.55 -1.50
C ASP A 38 -7.83 1.66 -0.16
N TRP A 39 -7.26 0.56 0.29
CA TRP A 39 -6.53 0.47 1.55
C TRP A 39 -5.31 -0.43 1.42
N ILE A 40 -4.32 -0.17 2.26
CA ILE A 40 -3.09 -0.97 2.33
C ILE A 40 -3.09 -1.70 3.66
N GLY A 41 -2.98 -3.02 3.60
CA GLY A 41 -2.97 -3.91 4.76
C GLY A 41 -1.58 -4.45 5.07
N VAL A 42 -1.26 -4.55 6.35
CA VAL A 42 -0.14 -5.34 6.85
C VAL A 42 -0.67 -6.70 7.27
N PHE A 43 -0.11 -7.77 6.72
CA PHE A 43 -0.54 -9.14 7.00
C PHE A 43 0.62 -9.94 7.60
N GLN A 44 0.29 -10.87 8.49
CA GLN A 44 1.24 -11.89 8.88
C GLN A 44 1.48 -12.83 7.69
N VAL A 45 2.75 -13.22 7.47
CA VAL A 45 3.10 -14.20 6.42
C VAL A 45 2.30 -15.49 6.63
N GLY A 46 1.75 -16.03 5.55
CA GLY A 46 0.85 -17.20 5.60
C GLY A 46 -0.62 -16.88 5.82
N TRP A 47 -1.03 -15.61 5.72
CA TRP A 47 -2.45 -15.23 5.72
C TRP A 47 -3.23 -15.94 4.59
N SER A 48 -4.48 -16.29 4.87
CA SER A 48 -5.37 -17.00 3.93
C SER A 48 -6.65 -16.23 3.57
N SER A 49 -6.94 -15.15 4.29
CA SER A 49 -8.08 -14.28 4.06
C SER A 49 -7.71 -12.81 4.23
N ILE A 50 -8.31 -11.96 3.42
CA ILE A 50 -8.17 -10.50 3.52
C ILE A 50 -8.63 -9.96 4.89
N LYS A 51 -9.47 -10.70 5.61
CA LYS A 51 -9.92 -10.36 6.97
C LYS A 51 -8.83 -10.54 8.03
N ASN A 52 -7.72 -11.20 7.69
CA ASN A 52 -6.62 -11.48 8.62
C ASN A 52 -5.55 -10.36 8.63
N TYR A 53 -5.92 -9.13 8.25
CA TYR A 53 -5.00 -8.00 8.33
C TYR A 53 -4.63 -7.75 9.80
N TYR A 54 -3.35 -7.52 10.07
CA TYR A 54 -2.87 -7.10 11.38
C TYR A 54 -3.25 -5.64 11.64
N THR A 55 -3.03 -4.78 10.65
CA THR A 55 -3.47 -3.39 10.62
C THR A 55 -3.67 -2.93 9.18
N TYR A 56 -4.37 -1.82 8.98
CA TYR A 56 -4.53 -1.19 7.68
C TYR A 56 -4.45 0.32 7.79
N THR A 57 -4.30 0.97 6.64
CA THR A 57 -4.49 2.41 6.45
C THR A 57 -5.15 2.65 5.10
N TRP A 58 -5.91 3.73 4.96
CA TRP A 58 -6.52 4.10 3.69
C TRP A 58 -5.44 4.62 2.73
N ALA A 59 -5.50 4.20 1.47
CA ALA A 59 -4.65 4.77 0.44
C ALA A 59 -5.16 6.18 0.11
N VAL A 60 -4.23 7.13 -0.04
CA VAL A 60 -4.57 8.52 -0.38
C VAL A 60 -4.36 8.69 -1.88
N VAL A 61 -5.41 9.19 -2.56
CA VAL A 61 -5.32 9.56 -3.97
C VAL A 61 -4.28 10.70 -4.10
N PRO A 62 -3.22 10.52 -4.90
CA PRO A 62 -2.19 11.54 -5.10
C PRO A 62 -2.79 12.82 -5.66
N GLU A 63 -2.26 13.95 -5.22
CA GLU A 63 -2.61 15.24 -5.81
C GLU A 63 -2.24 15.24 -7.30
N GLY A 64 -3.20 15.60 -8.16
CA GLY A 64 -3.00 15.59 -9.61
C GLY A 64 -3.07 14.21 -10.27
N TYR A 65 -3.56 13.17 -9.58
CA TYR A 65 -3.79 11.86 -10.19
C TYR A 65 -4.61 11.99 -11.48
N THR A 66 -4.09 11.37 -12.55
CA THR A 66 -4.74 11.27 -13.85
C THR A 66 -4.88 9.79 -14.21
N GLU A 67 -6.07 9.37 -14.60
CA GLU A 67 -6.33 7.99 -15.02
C GLU A 67 -5.40 7.56 -16.17
N GLY A 68 -4.89 6.32 -16.10
CA GLY A 68 -3.95 5.81 -17.11
C GLY A 68 -2.50 6.25 -16.92
N THR A 69 -2.13 6.84 -15.77
CA THR A 69 -0.74 7.21 -15.47
C THR A 69 -0.16 6.38 -14.33
N ASP A 70 1.12 6.06 -14.44
CA ASP A 70 1.89 5.53 -13.32
C ASP A 70 2.10 6.62 -12.27
N VAL A 71 1.86 6.31 -11.00
CA VAL A 71 2.02 7.27 -9.91
C VAL A 71 2.70 6.66 -8.71
N ASP A 72 3.70 7.37 -8.18
CA ASP A 72 4.32 7.05 -6.90
C ASP A 72 3.51 7.72 -5.78
N SER A 73 3.23 6.96 -4.72
CA SER A 73 2.48 7.44 -3.55
C SER A 73 3.05 6.83 -2.27
N SER A 74 2.58 7.34 -1.13
CA SER A 74 2.89 6.79 0.17
C SER A 74 1.69 6.76 1.10
N ALA A 75 1.73 5.85 2.07
CA ALA A 75 0.72 5.73 3.10
C ALA A 75 1.37 5.58 4.47
N LEU A 76 0.82 6.27 5.46
CA LEU A 76 1.31 6.23 6.82
C LEU A 76 0.58 5.18 7.64
N PHE A 77 1.34 4.28 8.23
CA PHE A 77 0.86 3.40 9.28
C PHE A 77 1.08 4.06 10.63
N HIS A 78 -0.03 4.41 11.27
CA HIS A 78 -0.03 4.94 12.62
C HIS A 78 0.12 3.80 13.63
N ARG A 79 0.72 4.13 14.78
CA ARG A 79 0.73 3.25 15.94
C ARG A 79 -0.71 2.85 16.27
N LYS A 80 -1.00 1.54 16.32
CA LYS A 80 -2.20 1.07 17.02
C LYS A 80 -2.04 1.43 18.49
N SER A 81 -2.90 2.33 18.98
CA SER A 81 -3.03 2.70 20.38
C SER A 81 -3.34 1.50 21.26
#